data_AF-A0A4R8TIG1-F1
#
_entry.id   AF-A0A4R8TIG1-F1
#
_cell.length_a   1.000
_cell.length_b   1.000
_cell.length_c   1.000
_cell.angle_alpha   90.00
_cell.angle_beta   90.00
_cell.angle_gamma   90.00
#
_symmetry.space_group_name_H-M   'P 1'
#
loop_
_entity.id
_entity.type
_entity.pdbx_description
1 polymer ?
#
loop_
_entity_poly.entity_id
_entity_poly.type
_entity_poly.pdbx_seq_one_letter_code
_entity_poly.pdbx_strand_id
1 'polypeptide(L)'
;MRLTETILIVSAVLGLAVASPQRGGSKAQQKADRQALKDLAGTDVDPNLENGTSLLSNGQGQCVAVSGKAVCSDSSGATFSVR
;
A
#
# COMPACT_ATOMS: atom_id res chain seq x y z
N MET A 1 60.48 -0.66 -9.64
CA MET A 1 59.64 -0.46 -10.83
C MET A 1 58.39 -1.33 -10.69
N ARG A 2 57.22 -0.67 -10.71
CA ARG A 2 55.86 -1.11 -11.08
C ARG A 2 55.49 -2.60 -11.00
N LEU A 3 54.42 -2.88 -10.26
CA LEU A 3 53.20 -3.44 -10.85
C LEU A 3 51.98 -3.05 -9.98
N THR A 4 51.31 -2.04 -10.51
CA THR A 4 50.00 -1.51 -10.17
C THR A 4 48.91 -2.56 -10.37
N GLU A 5 47.84 -2.46 -9.55
CA GLU A 5 46.43 -2.75 -9.89
C GLU A 5 46.08 -4.22 -10.18
N THR A 6 45.13 -4.85 -9.49
CA THR A 6 43.70 -4.50 -9.54
C THR A 6 42.97 -5.03 -8.32
N ILE A 7 42.34 -4.13 -7.56
CA ILE A 7 41.37 -4.46 -6.52
C ILE A 7 40.03 -4.74 -7.21
N LEU A 8 39.63 -6.00 -7.32
CA LEU A 8 38.26 -6.39 -7.71
C LEU A 8 37.37 -6.38 -6.46
N ILE A 9 36.85 -5.21 -6.09
CA ILE A 9 35.74 -5.15 -5.12
C ILE A 9 34.47 -5.56 -5.88
N VAL A 10 34.08 -6.82 -5.71
CA VAL A 10 32.76 -7.31 -6.12
C VAL A 10 31.75 -6.70 -5.16
N SER A 11 31.21 -5.54 -5.54
CA SER A 11 30.05 -4.94 -4.88
C SER A 11 28.80 -5.76 -5.24
N ALA A 12 28.59 -6.85 -4.51
CA ALA A 12 27.31 -7.55 -4.48
C ALA A 12 26.31 -6.71 -3.68
N VAL A 13 25.78 -5.66 -4.31
CA VAL A 13 24.58 -5.00 -3.80
C VAL A 13 23.43 -5.97 -4.06
N LEU A 14 23.20 -6.85 -3.09
CA LEU A 14 22.02 -7.69 -3.06
C LEU A 14 20.84 -6.74 -2.87
N GLY A 15 20.23 -6.35 -3.98
CA GLY A 15 19.03 -5.54 -4.00
C GLY A 15 18.00 -6.20 -3.10
N LEU A 16 17.62 -5.51 -2.03
CA LEU A 16 16.37 -5.76 -1.34
C LEU A 16 15.29 -5.60 -2.40
N ALA A 17 14.89 -6.72 -3.01
CA ALA A 17 13.61 -6.81 -3.66
C ALA A 17 12.59 -6.58 -2.54
N VAL A 18 12.28 -5.31 -2.30
CA VAL A 18 11.00 -4.92 -1.75
C VAL A 18 10.00 -5.62 -2.66
N ALA A 19 9.44 -6.72 -2.18
CA ALA A 19 8.26 -7.31 -2.76
C ALA A 19 7.14 -6.29 -2.51
N SER A 20 7.15 -5.22 -3.32
CA SER A 20 5.99 -4.37 -3.52
C SER A 20 4.85 -5.34 -3.85
N PRO A 21 3.71 -5.30 -3.12
CA PRO A 21 2.61 -6.24 -3.33
C PRO A 21 2.37 -6.32 -4.83
N GLN A 22 2.45 -7.55 -5.36
CA GLN A 22 2.42 -7.82 -6.79
C GLN A 22 1.28 -7.01 -7.42
N ARG A 23 1.66 -5.99 -8.18
CA ARG A 23 0.79 -5.12 -8.98
C ARG A 23 0.26 -5.91 -10.18
N GLY A 24 -0.34 -7.07 -9.90
CA GLY A 24 -0.55 -8.16 -10.85
C GLY A 24 -1.62 -9.16 -10.40
N GLY A 25 -2.54 -8.76 -9.51
CA GLY A 25 -3.80 -9.49 -9.35
C GLY A 25 -4.60 -9.44 -10.65
N SER A 26 -5.34 -10.51 -10.96
CA SER A 26 -6.22 -10.55 -12.13
C SER A 26 -7.14 -9.33 -12.15
N LYS A 27 -7.60 -8.87 -13.32
CA LYS A 27 -8.53 -7.72 -13.43
C LYS A 27 -9.74 -7.84 -12.49
N ALA A 28 -10.17 -9.08 -12.21
CA ALA A 28 -11.20 -9.41 -11.23
C ALA A 28 -10.80 -9.02 -9.78
N GLN A 29 -9.57 -9.33 -9.34
CA GLN A 29 -9.06 -8.94 -8.03
C GLN A 29 -8.97 -7.42 -7.91
N GLN A 30 -8.41 -6.73 -8.90
CA GLN A 30 -8.33 -5.26 -8.88
C GLN A 30 -9.72 -4.60 -8.78
N LYS A 31 -10.73 -5.19 -9.41
CA LYS A 31 -12.12 -4.74 -9.29
C LYS A 31 -12.68 -5.02 -7.90
N ALA A 32 -12.45 -6.22 -7.37
CA ALA A 32 -12.89 -6.61 -6.02
C ALA A 32 -12.24 -5.76 -4.94
N ASP A 33 -10.92 -5.52 -5.04
CA ASP A 33 -10.15 -4.66 -4.15
C ASP A 33 -10.66 -3.22 -4.16
N ARG A 34 -10.97 -2.68 -5.35
CA ARG A 34 -11.56 -1.35 -5.47
C ARG A 34 -12.99 -1.30 -4.93
N GLN A 35 -13.74 -2.39 -5.06
CA GLN A 35 -15.10 -2.49 -4.53
C GLN A 35 -15.07 -2.55 -3.01
N ALA A 36 -14.19 -3.34 -2.41
CA ALA A 36 -14.00 -3.39 -0.95
C ALA A 36 -13.63 -2.02 -0.36
N LEU A 37 -12.77 -1.25 -1.03
CA LEU A 37 -12.47 0.14 -0.61
C LEU A 37 -13.72 1.03 -0.64
N LYS A 38 -14.59 0.89 -1.64
CA LYS A 38 -15.84 1.66 -1.74
C LYS A 38 -16.88 1.22 -0.73
N ASP A 39 -17.00 -0.08 -0.50
CA ASP A 39 -17.96 -0.65 0.44
C ASP A 39 -17.59 -0.28 1.88
N LEU A 40 -16.30 -0.18 2.18
CA LEU A 40 -15.81 0.23 3.48
C LEU A 40 -15.79 1.77 3.64
N ALA A 41 -15.68 2.54 2.55
CA ALA A 41 -15.68 3.99 2.65
C ALA A 41 -16.99 4.51 3.27
N GLY A 42 -16.88 5.17 4.41
CA GLY A 42 -18.02 5.77 5.09
C GLY A 42 -18.79 4.86 6.03
N THR A 43 -18.39 3.59 6.13
CA THR A 43 -18.98 2.70 7.14
C THR A 43 -18.60 3.16 8.53
N ASP A 44 -19.53 2.99 9.47
CA ASP A 44 -19.25 3.08 10.89
C ASP A 44 -18.20 2.05 11.29
N VAL A 45 -17.17 2.53 11.98
CA VAL A 45 -16.11 1.70 12.58
C VAL A 45 -16.08 1.98 14.07
N ASP A 46 -15.41 1.13 14.83
CA ASP A 46 -15.31 1.31 16.28
C ASP A 46 -14.80 2.74 16.61
N PRO A 47 -15.59 3.56 17.33
CA PRO A 47 -15.21 4.93 17.65
C PRO A 47 -14.03 5.02 18.62
N ASN A 48 -13.64 3.91 19.25
CA ASN A 48 -12.46 3.82 20.10
C ASN A 48 -11.17 3.54 19.32
N LEU A 49 -11.24 3.25 18.02
CA LEU A 49 -10.06 3.13 17.18
C LEU A 49 -9.35 4.47 17.08
N GLU A 50 -8.03 4.44 17.20
CA GLU A 50 -7.21 5.63 17.02
C GLU A 50 -7.32 6.13 15.57
N ASN A 51 -7.40 7.46 15.40
CA ASN A 51 -7.46 8.07 14.08
C ASN A 51 -6.21 7.70 13.27
N GLY A 52 -6.41 7.20 12.05
CA GLY A 52 -5.34 6.68 11.20
C GLY A 52 -5.16 5.16 11.29
N THR A 53 -5.88 4.46 12.17
CA THR A 53 -5.80 2.99 12.24
C THR A 53 -6.17 2.38 10.89
N SER A 54 -5.28 1.57 10.33
CA SER A 54 -5.51 0.91 9.03
C SER A 54 -6.58 -0.17 9.15
N LEU A 55 -7.68 0.01 8.40
CA LEU A 55 -8.81 -0.92 8.35
C LEU A 55 -8.69 -1.89 7.18
N LEU A 56 -8.22 -1.39 6.03
CA LEU A 56 -8.02 -2.16 4.81
C LEU A 56 -6.85 -1.55 4.06
N SER A 57 -5.92 -2.37 3.56
CA SER A 57 -4.86 -1.90 2.67
C SER A 57 -4.62 -2.97 1.62
N ASN A 58 -4.78 -2.60 0.36
CA ASN A 58 -4.62 -3.50 -0.78
C ASN A 58 -3.92 -2.79 -1.93
N GLY A 59 -3.69 -3.52 -3.04
CA GLY A 59 -2.99 -2.97 -4.21
C GLY A 59 -3.70 -1.79 -4.89
N GLN A 60 -4.95 -1.49 -4.52
CA GLN A 60 -5.76 -0.43 -5.12
C GLN A 60 -5.88 0.81 -4.23
N GLY A 61 -5.53 0.72 -2.94
CA GLY A 61 -5.68 1.82 -1.98
C GLY A 61 -5.65 1.38 -0.51
N GLN A 62 -5.99 2.29 0.40
CA GLN A 62 -6.15 1.99 1.82
C GLN A 62 -7.38 2.67 2.44
N CYS A 63 -7.87 2.12 3.54
CA CYS A 63 -8.87 2.71 4.42
C CYS A 63 -8.31 2.86 5.83
N VAL A 64 -8.60 3.99 6.46
CA VAL A 64 -8.23 4.28 7.84
C VAL A 64 -9.45 4.70 8.65
N ALA A 65 -9.45 4.40 9.94
CA ALA A 65 -10.44 4.91 10.86
C ALA A 65 -10.21 6.40 11.14
N VAL A 66 -11.23 7.22 10.99
CA VAL A 66 -11.22 8.65 11.35
C VAL A 66 -12.55 8.98 12.00
N SER A 67 -12.53 9.38 13.27
CA SER A 67 -13.71 9.80 14.03
C SER A 67 -14.86 8.79 13.98
N GLY A 68 -14.56 7.50 14.15
CA GLY A 68 -15.56 6.42 14.10
C GLY A 68 -16.13 6.14 12.71
N LYS A 69 -15.49 6.63 11.65
CA LYS A 69 -15.83 6.34 10.26
C LYS A 69 -14.62 5.82 9.50
N ALA A 70 -14.84 4.95 8.53
CA ALA A 70 -13.80 4.54 7.60
C ALA A 70 -13.61 5.60 6.50
N VAL A 71 -12.39 6.12 6.38
CA VAL A 71 -11.98 7.02 5.31
C VAL A 71 -11.03 6.26 4.40
N CYS A 72 -11.44 6.06 3.15
CA CYS A 72 -10.67 5.31 2.17
C CYS A 72 -10.07 6.22 1.11
N SER A 73 -8.86 5.88 0.65
CA SER A 73 -8.15 6.54 -0.45
C SER A 73 -7.66 5.50 -1.44
N ASP A 74 -7.74 5.78 -2.73
CA ASP A 74 -7.12 4.94 -3.74
C ASP A 74 -5.59 5.14 -3.80
N SER A 75 -4.93 4.31 -4.59
CA SER A 75 -3.46 4.35 -4.81
C SER A 75 -2.96 5.64 -5.46
N SER A 76 -3.85 6.47 -6.01
CA SER A 76 -3.55 7.82 -6.53
C SER A 76 -3.74 8.91 -5.46
N GLY A 77 -4.20 8.54 -4.26
CA GLY A 77 -4.49 9.45 -3.15
C GLY A 77 -5.87 10.09 -3.21
N ALA A 78 -6.74 9.68 -4.15
CA ALA A 78 -8.10 10.19 -4.19
C ALA A 78 -8.94 9.53 -3.08
N THR A 79 -9.48 10.33 -2.18
CA THR A 79 -10.40 9.87 -1.14
C THR A 79 -11.74 9.48 -1.76
N PHE A 80 -12.28 8.33 -1.35
CA PHE A 80 -13.64 7.96 -1.66
C PHE A 80 -14.57 8.81 -0.80
N SER A 81 -15.30 9.74 -1.43
CA SER A 81 -16.27 10.58 -0.74
C SER A 81 -17.37 9.72 -0.15
N VAL A 82 -17.44 9.70 1.18
CA VAL A 82 -18.57 9.18 1.95
C VAL A 82 -19.79 10.03 1.59
N ARG A 83 -20.86 9.40 1.11
CA ARG A 83 -22.09 10.09 0.74
C ARG A 83 -22.98 10.32 1.96
#